data_AF-A0A672YTX8-F1
#
_entry.id   AF-A0A672YTX8-F1
#
_cell.length_a   1.000
_cell.length_b   1.000
_cell.length_c   1.000
_cell.angle_alpha   90.00
_cell.angle_beta   90.00
_cell.angle_gamma   90.00
#
_symmetry.space_group_name_H-M   'P 1'
#
loop_
_entity.id
_entity.type
_entity.pdbx_description
1 polymer ?
#
loop_
_entity_poly.entity_id
_entity_poly.type
_entity_poly.pdbx_seq_one_letter_code
_entity_poly.pdbx_strand_id
1 'polypeptide(L)'
;SRNTPRAIHFCEVKLMDYQTRKIQENITNVERHFGEMCQLFAAYVRKTARLRDKADVLVKEIGMYADTETPNLKRGMKQFADHLAKIQDYRQAEVERLEAKVIEPLKSYGAVVKQKREDLKTTKRARDREAKQMAQLERTRQRNPSDRQIIVSFQESFLKVIVFFQ
;
A
#
# COMPACT_ATOMS: atom_id res chain seq x y z
N SER A 1 -42.48 -3.79 20.79
CA SER A 1 -41.16 -4.41 20.50
C SER A 1 -41.00 -4.77 19.02
N ARG A 2 -41.04 -3.81 18.07
CA ARG A 2 -41.04 -4.11 16.60
C ARG A 2 -39.93 -3.43 15.77
N ASN A 3 -38.94 -2.77 16.40
CA ASN A 3 -37.91 -1.98 15.70
C ASN A 3 -36.45 -2.45 15.91
N THR A 4 -36.22 -3.51 16.67
CA THR A 4 -34.87 -3.97 17.06
C THR A 4 -33.98 -4.43 15.88
N PRO A 5 -34.46 -5.18 14.86
CA PRO A 5 -33.58 -5.67 13.79
C PRO A 5 -33.07 -4.55 12.86
N ARG A 6 -33.91 -3.55 12.57
CA ARG A 6 -33.53 -2.39 11.72
C ARG A 6 -32.50 -1.49 12.41
N ALA A 7 -32.62 -1.30 13.72
CA ALA A 7 -31.67 -0.50 14.49
C ALA A 7 -30.29 -1.18 14.58
N ILE A 8 -30.26 -2.51 14.75
CA ILE A 8 -29.03 -3.30 14.78
C ILE A 8 -28.33 -3.25 13.41
N HIS A 9 -29.07 -3.54 12.33
CA HIS A 9 -28.53 -3.47 10.96
C HIS A 9 -28.00 -2.06 10.61
N PHE A 10 -28.71 -1.00 11.00
CA PHE A 10 -28.26 0.37 10.77
C PHE A 10 -26.99 0.73 11.55
N CYS A 11 -26.84 0.23 12.78
CA CYS A 11 -25.64 0.42 13.59
C CYS A 11 -24.44 -0.34 12.97
N GLU A 12 -24.66 -1.57 12.51
CA GLU A 12 -23.66 -2.40 11.84
C GLU A 12 -23.14 -1.76 10.54
N VAL A 13 -24.05 -1.22 9.70
CA VAL A 13 -23.67 -0.47 8.48
C VAL A 13 -22.82 0.75 8.82
N LYS A 14 -23.19 1.53 9.85
CA LYS A 14 -22.40 2.70 10.28
C LYS A 14 -21.00 2.34 10.80
N LEU A 15 -20.89 1.26 11.56
CA LEU A 15 -19.60 0.77 12.06
C LEU A 15 -18.70 0.32 10.91
N MET A 16 -19.26 -0.40 9.94
CA MET A 16 -18.53 -0.85 8.76
C MET A 16 -18.10 0.31 7.85
N ASP A 17 -18.91 1.36 7.71
CA ASP A 17 -18.55 2.57 6.96
C ASP A 17 -17.43 3.35 7.64
N TYR A 18 -17.47 3.46 8.97
CA TYR A 18 -16.38 4.05 9.75
C TYR A 18 -15.07 3.27 9.56
N GLN A 19 -15.11 1.94 9.66
CA GLN A 19 -13.94 1.09 9.41
C GLN A 19 -13.40 1.25 7.98
N THR A 20 -14.29 1.29 6.98
CA THR A 20 -13.91 1.46 5.57
C THR A 20 -13.19 2.80 5.34
N ARG A 21 -13.68 3.89 5.95
CA ARG A 21 -13.03 5.21 5.91
C ARG A 21 -11.65 5.17 6.57
N LYS A 22 -11.55 4.58 7.76
CA LYS A 22 -10.28 4.45 8.48
C LYS A 22 -9.24 3.65 7.68
N ILE A 23 -9.66 2.57 7.02
CA ILE A 23 -8.78 1.81 6.12
C ILE A 23 -8.32 2.67 4.94
N GLN A 24 -9.23 3.44 4.32
CA GLN A 24 -8.89 4.34 3.20
C GLN A 24 -7.90 5.44 3.59
N GLU A 25 -8.05 6.01 4.78
CA GLU A 25 -7.13 6.99 5.36
C GLU A 25 -5.75 6.36 5.61
N ASN A 26 -5.72 5.18 6.21
CA ASN A 26 -4.48 4.44 6.45
C ASN A 26 -3.73 4.13 5.14
N ILE A 27 -4.44 3.63 4.12
CA ILE A 27 -3.86 3.36 2.78
C ILE A 27 -3.23 4.64 2.23
N THR A 28 -3.95 5.77 2.28
CA THR A 28 -3.48 7.05 1.74
C THR A 28 -2.28 7.60 2.52
N ASN A 29 -2.30 7.48 3.85
CA ASN A 29 -1.18 7.90 4.70
C ASN A 29 0.08 7.08 4.41
N VAL A 30 -0.05 5.75 4.30
CA VAL A 30 1.07 4.87 4.00
C VAL A 30 1.63 5.13 2.61
N GLU A 31 0.78 5.25 1.59
CA GLU A 31 1.20 5.60 0.22
C GLU A 31 2.00 6.90 0.18
N ARG A 32 1.52 7.94 0.88
CA ARG A 32 2.21 9.24 0.94
C ARG A 32 3.58 9.11 1.59
N HIS A 33 3.63 8.57 2.82
CA HIS A 33 4.88 8.52 3.57
C HIS A 33 5.91 7.59 2.94
N PHE A 34 5.49 6.46 2.38
CA PHE A 34 6.41 5.55 1.69
C PHE A 34 6.92 6.17 0.39
N GLY A 35 6.07 6.93 -0.32
CA GLY A 35 6.49 7.73 -1.47
C GLY A 35 7.55 8.78 -1.11
N GLU A 36 7.32 9.55 -0.04
CA GLU A 36 8.28 10.54 0.48
C GLU A 36 9.60 9.88 0.89
N MET A 37 9.56 8.78 1.67
CA MET A 37 10.75 8.03 2.06
C MET A 37 11.51 7.50 0.84
N CYS A 38 10.80 6.99 -0.18
CA CYS A 38 11.44 6.47 -1.39
C CYS A 38 12.19 7.57 -2.15
N GLN A 39 11.62 8.78 -2.22
CA GLN A 39 12.29 9.92 -2.82
C GLN A 39 13.54 10.34 -2.02
N LEU A 40 13.45 10.37 -0.69
CA LEU A 40 14.57 10.69 0.19
C LEU A 40 15.72 9.68 0.05
N PHE A 41 15.43 8.38 0.11
CA PHE A 41 16.45 7.33 -0.06
C PHE A 41 17.05 7.35 -1.45
N ALA A 42 16.25 7.55 -2.51
CA ALA A 42 16.76 7.67 -3.86
C ALA A 42 17.68 8.91 -4.00
N ALA A 43 17.35 10.03 -3.35
CA ALA A 43 18.22 11.21 -3.32
C ALA A 43 19.52 10.96 -2.56
N TYR A 44 19.46 10.23 -1.44
CA TYR A 44 20.63 9.82 -0.67
C TYR A 44 21.58 8.94 -1.50
N VAL A 45 21.07 7.88 -2.13
CA VAL A 45 21.86 6.98 -3.00
C VAL A 45 22.52 7.75 -4.14
N ARG A 46 21.78 8.65 -4.80
CA ARG A 46 22.36 9.51 -5.85
C ARG A 46 23.48 10.41 -5.33
N LYS A 47 23.39 10.92 -4.11
CA LYS A 47 24.49 11.70 -3.49
C LYS A 47 25.71 10.82 -3.24
N THR A 48 25.51 9.60 -2.75
CA THR A 48 26.60 8.63 -2.55
C THR A 48 27.28 8.28 -3.88
N ALA A 49 26.52 8.00 -4.94
CA ALA A 49 27.05 7.75 -6.27
C ALA A 49 27.85 8.96 -6.83
N ARG A 50 27.31 10.18 -6.72
CA ARG A 50 28.02 11.39 -7.15
C ARG A 50 29.33 11.63 -6.41
N LEU A 51 29.35 11.30 -5.11
CA LEU A 51 30.58 11.41 -4.35
C LEU A 51 31.61 10.38 -4.86
N ARG A 52 31.20 9.20 -5.36
CA ARG A 52 32.09 8.19 -5.97
C ARG A 52 32.68 8.73 -7.27
N ASP A 53 31.83 9.27 -8.13
CA ASP A 53 32.27 9.93 -9.38
C ASP A 53 33.34 11.00 -9.12
N LYS A 54 33.17 11.76 -8.03
CA LYS A 54 34.14 12.78 -7.65
C LYS A 54 35.49 12.20 -7.22
N ALA A 55 35.47 11.05 -6.54
CA ALA A 55 36.69 10.35 -6.16
C ALA A 55 37.38 9.71 -7.38
N ASP A 56 36.65 9.23 -8.38
CA ASP A 56 37.24 8.76 -9.65
C ASP A 56 38.00 9.88 -10.37
N VAL A 57 37.45 11.11 -10.36
CA VAL A 57 38.17 12.29 -10.85
C VAL A 57 39.46 12.53 -10.06
N LEU A 58 39.42 12.45 -8.73
CA LEU A 58 40.63 12.61 -7.90
C LEU A 58 41.69 11.55 -8.21
N VAL A 59 41.30 10.28 -8.32
CA VAL A 59 42.19 9.17 -8.70
C VAL A 59 42.86 9.47 -10.04
N LYS A 60 42.08 9.95 -11.03
CA LYS A 60 42.60 10.34 -12.35
C LYS A 60 43.60 11.50 -12.26
N GLU A 61 43.27 12.58 -11.56
CA GLU A 61 44.16 13.75 -11.41
C GLU A 61 45.47 13.39 -10.71
N ILE A 62 45.41 12.62 -9.62
CA ILE A 62 46.61 12.09 -8.94
C ILE A 62 47.43 11.24 -9.91
N GLY A 63 46.76 10.40 -10.68
CA GLY A 63 47.39 9.56 -11.69
C GLY A 63 48.12 10.38 -12.76
N MET A 64 47.49 11.42 -13.31
CA MET A 64 48.09 12.27 -14.35
C MET A 64 49.29 13.05 -13.82
N TYR A 65 49.16 13.65 -12.63
CA TYR A 65 50.28 14.37 -12.02
C TYR A 65 51.44 13.43 -11.64
N ALA A 66 51.14 12.22 -11.14
CA ALA A 66 52.18 11.22 -10.88
C ALA A 66 53.03 10.91 -12.12
N ASP A 67 52.46 11.00 -13.33
CA ASP A 67 53.19 10.73 -14.57
C ASP A 67 54.21 11.83 -14.94
N THR A 68 54.13 13.02 -14.32
CA THR A 68 55.10 14.12 -14.52
C THR A 68 56.25 14.11 -13.51
N GLU A 69 56.18 13.24 -12.49
CA GLU A 69 57.10 13.24 -11.35
C GLU A 69 58.25 12.24 -11.49
N THR A 70 59.25 12.37 -10.62
CA THR A 70 60.39 11.43 -10.55
C THR A 70 59.92 9.99 -10.29
N PRO A 71 60.65 8.95 -10.73
CA PRO A 71 60.18 7.56 -10.66
C PRO A 71 59.75 7.09 -9.26
N ASN A 72 60.46 7.53 -8.21
CA ASN A 72 60.13 7.17 -6.84
C ASN A 72 58.83 7.84 -6.37
N LEU A 73 58.65 9.14 -6.64
CA LEU A 73 57.44 9.87 -6.29
C LEU A 73 56.24 9.37 -7.11
N LYS A 74 56.42 9.19 -8.42
CA LYS A 74 55.43 8.58 -9.32
C LYS A 74 54.87 7.28 -8.75
N ARG A 75 55.75 6.35 -8.35
CA ARG A 75 55.34 5.06 -7.75
C ARG A 75 54.50 5.26 -6.50
N GLY A 76 54.94 6.12 -5.57
CA GLY A 76 54.19 6.41 -4.34
C GLY A 76 52.82 7.05 -4.61
N MET A 77 52.73 7.97 -5.57
CA MET A 77 51.48 8.62 -5.95
C MET A 77 50.50 7.67 -6.65
N LYS A 78 50.97 6.78 -7.52
CA LYS A 78 50.11 5.74 -8.12
C LYS A 78 49.56 4.79 -7.05
N GLN A 79 50.40 4.36 -6.10
CA GLN A 79 49.92 3.56 -4.95
C GLN A 79 48.89 4.31 -4.09
N PHE A 80 49.08 5.61 -3.87
CA PHE A 80 48.11 6.45 -3.18
C PHE A 80 46.77 6.55 -3.93
N ALA A 81 46.81 6.73 -5.26
CA ALA A 81 45.61 6.72 -6.11
C ALA A 81 44.90 5.35 -6.06
N ASP A 82 45.65 4.25 -6.11
CA ASP A 82 45.10 2.89 -6.04
C ASP A 82 44.40 2.62 -4.70
N HIS A 83 44.94 3.14 -3.58
CA HIS A 83 44.25 3.05 -2.29
C HIS A 83 42.92 3.80 -2.30
N LEU A 84 42.89 5.01 -2.87
CA LEU A 84 41.64 5.77 -2.99
C LEU A 84 40.62 5.07 -3.89
N ALA A 85 41.07 4.48 -5.00
CA ALA A 85 40.23 3.71 -5.93
C ALA A 85 39.57 2.51 -5.23
N LYS A 86 40.33 1.73 -4.45
CA LYS A 86 39.78 0.61 -3.66
C LYS A 86 38.70 1.06 -2.67
N ILE A 87 38.86 2.24 -2.06
CA ILE A 87 37.82 2.82 -1.20
C ILE A 87 36.53 3.10 -2.00
N GLN A 88 36.64 3.47 -3.28
CA GLN A 88 35.48 3.72 -4.14
C GLN A 88 34.78 2.44 -4.59
N ASP A 89 35.49 1.33 -4.73
CA ASP A 89 34.87 0.02 -5.00
C ASP A 89 33.89 -0.36 -3.88
N TYR A 90 34.26 -0.13 -2.61
CA TYR A 90 33.35 -0.33 -1.49
C TYR A 90 32.15 0.60 -1.54
N ARG A 91 32.34 1.84 -2.00
CA ARG A 91 31.23 2.79 -2.13
C ARG A 91 30.30 2.45 -3.28
N GLN A 92 30.82 1.87 -4.36
CA GLN A 92 30.00 1.33 -5.42
C GLN A 92 29.14 0.18 -4.90
N ALA A 93 29.74 -0.75 -4.15
CA ALA A 93 29.00 -1.82 -3.49
C ALA A 93 27.95 -1.29 -2.50
N GLU A 94 28.23 -0.19 -1.78
CA GLU A 94 27.27 0.49 -0.92
C GLU A 94 26.08 1.04 -1.71
N VAL A 95 26.32 1.72 -2.84
CA VAL A 95 25.27 2.23 -3.73
C VAL A 95 24.35 1.11 -4.20
N GLU A 96 24.92 0.04 -4.76
CA GLU A 96 24.16 -1.12 -5.25
C GLU A 96 23.35 -1.78 -4.13
N ARG A 97 23.95 -1.90 -2.94
CA ARG A 97 23.29 -2.52 -1.79
C ARG A 97 22.17 -1.65 -1.23
N LEU A 98 22.32 -0.32 -1.22
CA LEU A 98 21.25 0.60 -0.86
C LEU A 98 20.08 0.52 -1.86
N GLU A 99 20.36 0.43 -3.16
CA GLU A 99 19.33 0.24 -4.17
C GLU A 99 18.57 -1.07 -3.95
N ALA A 100 19.30 -2.19 -3.86
CA ALA A 100 18.71 -3.52 -3.78
C ALA A 100 18.03 -3.83 -2.43
N LYS A 101 18.56 -3.30 -1.31
CA LYS A 101 18.10 -3.68 0.04
C LYS A 101 17.25 -2.62 0.72
N VAL A 102 17.23 -1.39 0.23
CA VAL A 102 16.43 -0.30 0.82
C VAL A 102 15.40 0.21 -0.18
N ILE A 103 15.83 0.61 -1.37
CA ILE A 103 14.93 1.23 -2.35
C ILE A 103 13.97 0.23 -2.96
N GLU A 104 14.44 -0.92 -3.45
CA GLU A 104 13.57 -1.91 -4.09
C GLU A 104 12.48 -2.48 -3.16
N PRO A 105 12.77 -2.85 -1.90
CA PRO A 105 11.72 -3.24 -0.96
C PRO A 105 10.68 -2.14 -0.74
N LEU A 106 11.10 -0.88 -0.63
CA LEU A 106 10.20 0.26 -0.44
C LEU A 106 9.31 0.50 -1.67
N LYS A 107 9.87 0.39 -2.88
CA LYS A 107 9.11 0.46 -4.14
C LYS A 107 8.09 -0.66 -4.26
N SER A 108 8.45 -1.89 -3.88
CA SER A 108 7.56 -3.06 -3.95
C SER A 108 6.28 -2.85 -3.14
N TYR A 109 6.36 -2.10 -2.05
CA TYR A 109 5.23 -1.79 -1.20
C TYR A 109 4.16 -0.94 -1.93
N GLY A 110 4.56 -0.13 -2.92
CA GLY A 110 3.61 0.60 -3.77
C GLY A 110 2.63 -0.32 -4.49
N ALA A 111 3.08 -1.50 -4.93
CA ALA A 111 2.20 -2.50 -5.54
C ALA A 111 1.20 -3.08 -4.52
N VAL A 112 1.66 -3.34 -3.29
CA VAL A 112 0.82 -3.84 -2.20
C VAL A 112 -0.27 -2.83 -1.83
N VAL A 113 0.09 -1.55 -1.66
CA VAL A 113 -0.90 -0.51 -1.30
C VAL A 113 -1.90 -0.29 -2.43
N LYS A 114 -1.44 -0.30 -3.69
CA LYS A 114 -2.32 -0.24 -4.87
C LYS A 114 -3.31 -1.40 -4.90
N GLN A 115 -2.85 -2.62 -4.64
CA GLN A 115 -3.74 -3.80 -4.56
C GLN A 115 -4.78 -3.63 -3.46
N LYS A 116 -4.36 -3.26 -2.24
CA LYS A 116 -5.28 -3.02 -1.11
C LYS A 116 -6.31 -1.93 -1.41
N ARG A 117 -5.93 -0.89 -2.15
CA ARG A 117 -6.83 0.18 -2.59
C ARG A 117 -7.90 -0.34 -3.56
N GLU A 118 -7.52 -1.17 -4.54
CA GLU A 118 -8.47 -1.78 -5.48
C GLU A 118 -9.39 -2.82 -4.83
N ASP A 119 -8.87 -3.61 -3.89
CA ASP A 119 -9.68 -4.55 -3.09
C ASP A 119 -10.76 -3.78 -2.32
N LEU A 120 -10.38 -2.71 -1.60
CA LEU A 120 -11.30 -1.88 -0.83
C LEU A 120 -12.40 -1.26 -1.72
N LYS A 121 -12.01 -0.79 -2.90
CA LYS A 121 -12.94 -0.22 -3.90
C LYS A 121 -13.92 -1.28 -4.42
N THR A 122 -13.46 -2.51 -4.62
CA THR A 122 -14.28 -3.64 -5.05
C THR A 122 -15.29 -4.03 -3.96
N THR A 123 -14.84 -4.17 -2.71
CA THR A 123 -15.71 -4.42 -1.55
C THR A 123 -16.77 -3.32 -1.39
N LYS A 124 -16.37 -2.05 -1.53
CA LYS A 124 -17.31 -0.92 -1.47
C LYS A 124 -18.37 -0.99 -2.57
N ARG A 125 -17.97 -1.29 -3.81
CA ARG A 125 -18.90 -1.45 -4.94
C ARG A 125 -19.89 -2.60 -4.75
N ALA A 126 -19.43 -3.74 -4.20
CA ALA A 126 -20.29 -4.87 -3.88
C ALA A 126 -21.36 -4.47 -2.84
N ARG A 127 -20.93 -3.80 -1.76
CA ARG A 127 -21.83 -3.27 -0.73
C ARG A 127 -22.84 -2.27 -1.29
N ASP A 128 -22.41 -1.32 -2.12
CA ASP A 128 -23.29 -0.33 -2.72
C ASP A 128 -24.39 -0.99 -3.60
N ARG A 129 -24.08 -2.14 -4.22
CA ARG A 129 -25.07 -2.93 -4.98
C ARG A 129 -26.05 -3.63 -4.05
N GLU A 130 -25.57 -4.30 -2.99
CA GLU A 130 -26.41 -4.95 -1.98
C GLU A 130 -27.36 -3.96 -1.31
N ALA A 131 -26.86 -2.78 -0.94
CA ALA A 131 -27.66 -1.71 -0.33
C ALA A 131 -28.78 -1.23 -1.27
N LYS A 132 -28.50 -1.11 -2.58
CA LYS A 132 -29.52 -0.77 -3.59
C LYS A 132 -30.55 -1.88 -3.75
N GLN A 133 -30.12 -3.14 -3.80
CA GLN A 133 -31.02 -4.29 -3.89
C GLN A 133 -31.94 -4.39 -2.65
N MET A 134 -31.38 -4.21 -1.46
CA MET A 134 -32.15 -4.16 -0.20
C MET A 134 -33.17 -3.02 -0.20
N ALA A 135 -32.76 -1.80 -0.57
CA ALA A 135 -33.68 -0.66 -0.66
C ALA A 135 -34.80 -0.88 -1.68
N GLN A 136 -34.51 -1.54 -2.80
CA GLN A 136 -35.51 -1.91 -3.80
C GLN A 136 -36.48 -2.96 -3.25
N LEU A 137 -35.97 -4.01 -2.58
CA LEU A 137 -36.79 -5.05 -1.95
C LEU A 137 -37.72 -4.47 -0.87
N GLU A 138 -37.22 -3.55 -0.04
CA GLU A 138 -38.04 -2.86 0.96
C GLU A 138 -39.15 -2.01 0.33
N ARG A 139 -38.85 -1.31 -0.78
CA ARG A 139 -39.87 -0.53 -1.52
C ARG A 139 -40.95 -1.42 -2.13
N THR A 140 -40.58 -2.55 -2.72
CA THR A 140 -41.53 -3.52 -3.27
C THR A 140 -42.41 -4.13 -2.18
N ARG A 141 -41.81 -4.51 -1.03
CA ARG A 141 -42.54 -5.02 0.15
C ARG A 141 -43.52 -4.00 0.75
N GLN A 142 -43.26 -2.70 0.61
CA GLN A 142 -44.17 -1.65 1.08
C GLN A 142 -45.30 -1.36 0.08
N ARG A 143 -45.07 -1.58 -1.23
CA ARG A 143 -46.07 -1.37 -2.28
C ARG A 143 -47.07 -2.52 -2.43
N ASN A 144 -46.71 -3.75 -2.04
CA ASN A 144 -47.60 -4.92 -2.04
C ASN A 144 -48.02 -5.33 -0.61
N PRO A 145 -49.05 -4.71 0.00
CA PRO A 145 -49.57 -5.12 1.31
C PRO A 145 -50.30 -6.48 1.27
N SER A 146 -50.79 -6.92 0.11
CA SER A 146 -51.48 -8.21 -0.05
C SER A 146 -50.55 -9.42 0.18
N ASP A 147 -49.27 -9.32 -0.18
CA ASP A 147 -48.29 -10.39 0.09
C ASP A 147 -48.03 -10.56 1.59
N ARG A 148 -48.14 -9.47 2.38
CA ARG A 148 -48.09 -9.59 3.86
C ARG A 148 -49.30 -10.33 4.40
N GLN A 149 -50.50 -10.03 3.89
CA GLN A 149 -51.70 -10.74 4.30
C GLN A 149 -51.60 -12.22 3.93
N ILE A 150 -51.15 -12.56 2.72
CA ILE A 150 -51.01 -13.95 2.28
C ILE A 150 -49.99 -14.70 3.13
N ILE A 151 -48.81 -14.12 3.43
CA ILE A 151 -47.79 -14.78 4.27
C ILE A 151 -48.28 -14.96 5.72
N VAL A 152 -48.94 -13.95 6.30
CA VAL A 152 -49.53 -14.07 7.65
C VAL A 152 -50.66 -15.10 7.67
N SER A 153 -51.51 -15.11 6.64
CA SER A 153 -52.58 -16.11 6.48
C SER A 153 -51.99 -17.51 6.36
N PHE A 154 -50.92 -17.68 5.59
CA PHE A 154 -50.23 -18.95 5.41
C PHE A 154 -49.61 -19.43 6.72
N GLN A 155 -48.92 -18.53 7.45
CA GLN A 155 -48.34 -18.84 8.76
C GLN A 155 -49.40 -19.20 9.81
N GLU A 156 -50.54 -18.51 9.83
CA GLU A 156 -51.68 -18.86 10.69
C GLU A 156 -52.30 -20.20 10.29
N SER A 157 -52.47 -20.47 8.99
CA SER A 157 -52.98 -21.77 8.52
C SER A 157 -52.00 -22.90 8.85
N PHE A 158 -50.70 -22.66 8.75
CA PHE A 158 -49.67 -23.63 9.13
C PHE A 158 -49.69 -23.92 10.63
N LEU A 159 -49.81 -22.88 11.48
CA LEU A 159 -49.95 -23.04 12.92
C LEU A 159 -51.22 -23.83 13.27
N LYS A 160 -52.34 -23.56 12.61
CA LYS A 160 -53.60 -24.30 12.79
C LYS A 160 -53.45 -25.78 12.39
N VAL A 161 -52.76 -26.07 11.29
CA VAL A 161 -52.48 -27.45 10.87
C VAL A 161 -51.59 -28.17 11.89
N ILE A 162 -50.54 -27.52 12.40
CA ILE A 162 -49.67 -28.10 13.44
C ILE A 162 -50.46 -28.41 14.72
N VAL A 163 -51.35 -27.50 15.16
CA VAL A 163 -52.21 -27.71 16.35
C VAL A 163 -53.27 -28.79 16.13
N PHE A 164 -53.74 -29.00 14.90
CA PHE A 164 -54.74 -30.03 14.59
C PHE A 164 -54.15 -31.45 14.56
N PHE A 165 -52.83 -31.59 14.38
CA PHE A 165 -52.11 -32.86 14.36
C PHE A 165 -51.46 -33.24 15.72
N GLN A 166 -51.76 -32.50 16.78
CA GLN A 166 -51.22 -32.71 18.13
C GLN A 166 -52.35 -33.03 19.12
#